data_AF-A0A9E4MPR7-F1
#
_entry.id   AF-A0A9E4MPR7-F1
#
_cell.length_a   1.000
_cell.length_b   1.000
_cell.length_c   1.000
_cell.angle_alpha   90.00
_cell.angle_beta   90.00
_cell.angle_gamma   90.00
#
_symmetry.space_group_name_H-M   'P 1'
#
loop_
_entity.id
_entity.type
_entity.pdbx_description
1 polymer ?
#
loop_
_entity_poly.entity_id
_entity_poly.type
_entity_poly.pdbx_seq_one_letter_code
_entity_poly.pdbx_strand_id
1 'polypeptide(L)'
;MMMDKLKEEIAVNVMPNTCLIFPEAKRLTTGIRYWLEDLMNNGVRVVCFAVVNPNRDIFLDMIEIEIKPPEDSQIRAVMRDEAQLLGLNINDSRLAELQTLAGRNPAIARKVIRRERLGMNPDKVEHSQYLDISPLVMAALACLAIVRFIGMGTGNKGLYIVGGIAMMVGMSLKYLGRVRGSRRKYGQ
;
A
#
# COMPACT_ATOMS: atom_id res chain seq x y z
N MET A 1 38.77 -10.96 4.84
CA MET A 1 39.81 -11.10 3.78
C MET A 1 39.29 -10.97 2.36
N MET A 2 38.36 -11.80 1.84
CA MET A 2 37.86 -11.60 0.47
C MET A 2 36.93 -10.38 0.33
N MET A 3 36.03 -10.17 1.29
CA MET A 3 35.04 -9.10 1.24
C MET A 3 35.66 -7.71 1.42
N ASP A 4 36.69 -7.59 2.26
CA ASP A 4 37.38 -6.32 2.51
C ASP A 4 38.20 -5.88 1.28
N LYS A 5 38.90 -6.83 0.64
CA LYS A 5 39.60 -6.57 -0.62
C LYS A 5 38.66 -6.11 -1.73
N LEU A 6 37.46 -6.71 -1.82
CA LEU A 6 36.46 -6.29 -2.80
C LEU A 6 35.97 -4.86 -2.52
N LYS A 7 35.75 -4.49 -1.26
CA LYS A 7 35.35 -3.13 -0.87
C LYS A 7 36.42 -2.11 -1.22
N GLU A 8 37.69 -2.43 -0.99
CA GLU A 8 38.82 -1.57 -1.35
C GLU A 8 38.91 -1.39 -2.87
N GLU A 9 38.85 -2.48 -3.64
CA GLU A 9 38.85 -2.43 -5.10
C GLU A 9 37.70 -1.57 -5.64
N ILE A 10 36.49 -1.74 -5.10
CA ILE A 10 35.36 -0.91 -5.49
C ILE A 10 35.62 0.56 -5.12
N ALA A 11 36.10 0.83 -3.90
CA ALA A 11 36.36 2.21 -3.46
C ALA A 11 37.39 2.93 -4.35
N VAL A 12 38.40 2.22 -4.85
CA VAL A 12 39.42 2.77 -5.75
C VAL A 12 38.87 3.03 -7.16
N ASN A 13 37.95 2.20 -7.65
CA ASN A 13 37.43 2.27 -9.02
C ASN A 13 36.15 3.11 -9.16
N VAL A 14 35.50 3.48 -8.06
CA VAL A 14 34.27 4.27 -8.10
C VAL A 14 34.62 5.73 -8.40
N MET A 15 34.31 6.15 -9.63
CA MET A 15 34.48 7.54 -10.06
C MET A 15 33.45 8.45 -9.37
N PRO A 16 33.72 9.77 -9.20
CA PRO A 16 32.79 10.72 -8.58
C PRO A 16 31.41 10.82 -9.25
N ASN A 17 31.28 10.43 -10.51
CA ASN A 17 30.00 10.44 -11.24
C ASN A 17 29.23 9.11 -11.16
N THR A 18 29.71 8.16 -10.38
CA THR A 18 29.08 6.85 -10.22
C THR A 18 27.94 6.94 -9.23
N CYS A 19 26.80 6.34 -9.57
CA CYS A 19 25.65 6.21 -8.68
C CYS A 19 25.50 4.76 -8.22
N LEU A 20 25.59 4.52 -6.91
CA LEU A 20 25.37 3.21 -6.32
C LEU A 20 23.91 3.10 -5.87
N ILE A 21 23.19 2.10 -6.38
CA ILE A 21 21.76 1.90 -6.10
C ILE A 21 21.56 0.64 -5.25
N PHE A 22 20.93 0.82 -4.08
CA PHE A 22 20.61 -0.26 -3.15
C PHE A 22 19.09 -0.42 -3.03
N PRO A 23 18.48 -1.41 -3.71
CA PRO A 23 17.03 -1.59 -3.74
C PRO A 23 16.44 -2.06 -2.40
N GLU A 24 17.25 -2.65 -1.52
CA GLU A 24 16.80 -3.14 -0.21
C GLU A 24 17.76 -2.70 0.90
N ALA A 25 17.82 -1.39 1.14
CA ALA A 25 18.80 -0.78 2.04
C ALA A 25 18.67 -1.24 3.51
N LYS A 26 17.49 -1.73 3.92
CA LYS A 26 17.27 -2.28 5.27
C LYS A 26 18.15 -3.50 5.57
N ARG A 27 18.56 -4.26 4.54
CA ARG A 27 19.38 -5.47 4.71
C ARG A 27 20.87 -5.18 4.80
N LEU A 28 21.31 -3.95 4.54
CA LEU A 28 22.72 -3.58 4.62
C LEU A 28 23.21 -3.78 6.05
N THR A 29 24.30 -4.51 6.21
CA THR A 29 24.95 -4.70 7.52
C THR A 29 25.63 -3.41 7.95
N THR A 30 25.85 -3.24 9.26
CA THR A 30 26.49 -2.04 9.82
C THR A 30 27.85 -1.76 9.18
N GLY A 31 28.67 -2.78 8.94
CA GLY A 31 29.98 -2.62 8.29
C GLY A 31 29.92 -2.28 6.79
N ILE A 32 28.78 -2.47 6.12
CA ILE A 32 28.57 -1.93 4.75
C ILE A 32 28.11 -0.48 4.84
N ARG A 33 27.30 -0.12 5.84
CA ARG A 33 26.84 1.26 6.03
C ARG A 33 28.01 2.20 6.29
N TYR A 34 28.88 1.89 7.26
CA TYR A 34 30.07 2.72 7.50
C TYR A 34 30.95 2.87 6.26
N TRP A 35 31.14 1.78 5.50
CA TRP A 35 31.88 1.84 4.25
C TRP A 35 31.20 2.74 3.19
N LEU A 36 29.87 2.76 3.12
CA LEU A 36 29.14 3.67 2.24
C LEU A 36 29.24 5.13 2.69
N GLU A 37 29.34 5.38 4.00
CA GLU A 37 29.58 6.71 4.57
C GLU A 37 30.91 7.28 4.06
N ASP A 38 31.97 6.46 4.11
CA ASP A 38 33.28 6.84 3.58
C ASP A 38 33.22 7.15 2.08
N LEU A 39 32.47 6.35 1.30
CA LEU A 39 32.28 6.61 -0.13
C LEU A 39 31.50 7.91 -0.40
N MET A 40 30.46 8.20 0.39
CA MET A 40 29.69 9.43 0.27
C MET A 40 30.57 10.66 0.58
N ASN A 41 31.42 10.58 1.60
CA ASN A 41 32.40 11.61 1.93
C ASN A 41 33.43 11.84 0.80
N ASN A 42 33.74 10.79 0.03
CA ASN A 42 34.58 10.86 -1.17
C ASN A 42 33.83 11.35 -2.44
N GLY A 43 32.56 11.75 -2.31
CA GLY A 43 31.77 12.34 -3.39
C GLY A 43 30.98 11.33 -4.22
N VAL A 44 30.91 10.06 -3.82
CA VAL A 44 30.10 9.04 -4.50
C VAL A 44 28.62 9.24 -4.20
N ARG A 45 27.77 9.17 -5.24
CA ARG A 45 26.31 9.27 -5.06
C ARG A 45 25.74 7.92 -4.68
N VAL A 46 25.07 7.85 -3.53
CA VAL A 46 24.42 6.63 -3.04
C VAL A 46 22.90 6.85 -3.01
N VAL A 47 22.16 5.91 -3.58
CA VAL A 47 20.69 5.90 -3.59
C VAL A 47 20.20 4.63 -2.92
N CYS A 48 19.45 4.80 -1.83
CA CYS A 48 18.93 3.71 -1.02
C CYS A 48 17.40 3.68 -1.10
N PHE A 49 16.84 2.51 -1.39
CA PHE A 49 15.41 2.25 -1.29
C PHE A 49 15.10 1.47 -0.02
N ALA A 50 14.13 1.95 0.75
CA ALA A 50 13.63 1.30 1.95
C ALA A 50 12.13 1.56 2.11
N VAL A 51 11.41 0.59 2.69
CA VAL A 51 9.98 0.75 3.02
C VAL A 51 9.80 1.70 4.20
N VAL A 52 10.74 1.69 5.13
CA VAL A 52 10.79 2.56 6.31
C VAL A 52 12.25 2.96 6.51
N ASN A 53 12.51 4.25 6.72
CA ASN A 53 13.84 4.75 7.02
C ASN A 53 14.34 4.15 8.37
N PRO A 54 15.50 3.47 8.41
CA PRO A 54 16.07 2.96 9.65
C PRO A 54 16.52 4.03 10.66
N ASN A 55 16.61 5.29 10.25
CA ASN A 55 16.97 6.45 11.10
C ASN A 55 18.26 6.24 11.90
N ARG A 56 19.31 5.70 11.27
CA ARG A 56 20.62 5.39 11.89
C ARG A 56 21.74 5.37 10.86
N ASP A 57 22.98 5.51 11.31
CA ASP A 57 24.19 5.44 10.47
C ASP A 57 24.06 6.39 9.26
N ILE A 58 24.50 5.95 8.07
CA ILE A 58 24.38 6.69 6.79
C ILE A 58 23.00 7.28 6.51
N PHE A 59 21.93 6.68 7.03
CA PHE A 59 20.57 7.14 6.74
C PHE A 59 20.25 8.49 7.42
N LEU A 60 21.06 8.93 8.39
CA LEU A 60 20.91 10.24 9.03
C LEU A 60 21.40 11.39 8.14
N ASP A 61 22.42 11.15 7.32
CA ASP A 61 23.03 12.15 6.43
C ASP A 61 22.41 12.17 5.03
N MET A 62 21.58 11.17 4.72
CA MET A 62 20.90 11.05 3.44
C MET A 62 19.66 11.94 3.34
N ILE A 63 19.44 12.53 2.17
CA ILE A 63 18.18 13.20 1.86
C ILE A 63 17.08 12.15 1.73
N GLU A 64 16.05 12.28 2.57
CA GLU A 64 14.86 11.43 2.49
C GLU A 64 13.87 11.96 1.44
N ILE A 65 13.48 11.08 0.52
CA ILE A 65 12.48 11.36 -0.50
C ILE A 65 11.35 10.35 -0.33
N GLU A 66 10.19 10.81 0.13
CA GLU A 66 9.00 9.97 0.24
C GLU A 66 8.33 9.82 -1.13
N ILE A 67 8.24 8.56 -1.59
CA ILE A 67 7.55 8.23 -2.84
C ILE A 67 6.10 7.89 -2.52
N LYS A 68 5.19 8.78 -2.92
CA LYS A 68 3.75 8.52 -2.80
C LYS A 68 3.34 7.37 -3.74
N PRO A 69 2.41 6.49 -3.30
CA PRO A 69 1.87 5.48 -4.19
C PRO A 69 1.16 6.15 -5.39
N PRO A 70 1.32 5.62 -6.61
CA PRO A 70 0.74 6.20 -7.81
C PRO A 70 -0.79 6.23 -7.73
N GLU A 71 -1.41 7.23 -8.36
CA GLU A 71 -2.86 7.33 -8.45
C GLU A 71 -3.46 6.31 -9.42
N ASP A 72 -4.76 6.05 -9.27
CA ASP A 72 -5.53 5.14 -10.12
C ASP A 72 -5.51 5.55 -11.60
N SER A 73 -5.41 6.85 -11.89
CA SER A 73 -5.23 7.38 -13.25
C SER A 73 -3.89 6.94 -13.85
N GLN A 74 -2.80 7.00 -13.06
CA GLN A 74 -1.45 6.62 -13.46
C GLN A 74 -1.33 5.10 -13.63
N ILE A 75 -1.97 4.31 -12.76
CA ILE A 75 -2.03 2.85 -12.92
C ILE A 75 -2.75 2.48 -14.22
N ARG A 76 -3.89 3.13 -14.53
CA ARG A 76 -4.59 2.90 -15.80
C ARG A 76 -3.73 3.25 -17.01
N ALA A 77 -2.95 4.33 -16.94
CA ALA A 77 -2.00 4.67 -18.00
C ALA A 77 -0.97 3.56 -18.19
N VAL A 78 -0.32 3.10 -17.11
CA VAL A 78 0.64 1.99 -17.16
C VAL A 78 0.02 0.71 -17.74
N MET A 79 -1.24 0.41 -17.41
CA MET A 79 -1.94 -0.76 -17.96
C MET A 79 -2.25 -0.63 -19.45
N ARG A 80 -2.66 0.57 -19.90
CA ARG A 80 -2.89 0.85 -21.32
C ARG A 80 -1.60 0.77 -22.13
N ASP A 81 -0.53 1.36 -21.62
CA ASP A 81 0.79 1.33 -22.25
C ASP A 81 1.28 -0.13 -22.41
N GLU A 82 1.14 -0.95 -21.36
CA GLU A 82 1.50 -2.37 -21.43
C GLU A 82 0.59 -3.16 -22.38
N ALA A 83 -0.71 -2.87 -22.40
CA ALA A 83 -1.65 -3.52 -23.32
C ALA A 83 -1.31 -3.18 -24.78
N GLN A 84 -0.99 -1.92 -25.07
CA GLN A 84 -0.57 -1.47 -26.39
C GLN A 84 0.75 -2.11 -26.82
N LEU A 85 1.75 -2.18 -25.93
CA LEU A 85 3.01 -2.88 -26.17
C LEU A 85 2.80 -4.37 -26.51
N LEU A 86 1.77 -4.97 -25.93
CA LEU A 86 1.40 -6.36 -26.16
C LEU A 86 0.44 -6.56 -27.34
N GLY A 87 0.00 -5.50 -28.02
CA GLY A 87 -1.00 -5.57 -29.09
C GLY A 87 -2.37 -6.07 -28.62
N LEU A 88 -2.67 -5.91 -27.32
CA LEU A 88 -3.90 -6.35 -26.69
C LEU A 88 -4.93 -5.21 -26.71
N ASN A 89 -6.07 -5.44 -27.35
CA ASN A 89 -7.16 -4.47 -27.34
C ASN A 89 -8.06 -4.72 -26.13
N ILE A 90 -7.94 -3.88 -25.10
CA ILE A 90 -8.75 -3.96 -23.87
C ILE A 90 -9.77 -2.81 -23.87
N ASN A 91 -11.03 -3.13 -23.60
CA ASN A 91 -12.07 -2.14 -23.34
C ASN A 91 -11.91 -1.52 -21.93
N ASP A 92 -12.30 -0.25 -21.75
CA ASP A 92 -12.19 0.49 -20.48
C ASP A 92 -12.89 -0.22 -19.30
N SER A 93 -13.99 -0.93 -19.54
CA SER A 93 -14.67 -1.72 -18.51
C SER A 93 -13.80 -2.87 -17.98
N ARG A 94 -13.18 -3.63 -18.89
CA ARG A 94 -12.27 -4.73 -18.54
C ARG A 94 -10.98 -4.20 -17.90
N LEU A 95 -10.50 -3.05 -18.34
CA LEU A 95 -9.35 -2.39 -17.73
C LEU A 95 -9.63 -2.03 -16.25
N ALA A 96 -10.83 -1.52 -15.95
CA ALA A 96 -11.25 -1.20 -14.59
C ALA A 96 -11.32 -2.45 -13.70
N GLU A 97 -11.88 -3.56 -14.21
CA GLU A 97 -11.87 -4.85 -13.49
C GLU A 97 -10.44 -5.29 -13.16
N LEU A 98 -9.56 -5.29 -14.15
CA LEU A 98 -8.16 -5.71 -13.99
C LEU A 98 -7.39 -4.77 -13.05
N GLN A 99 -7.73 -3.49 -13.03
CA GLN A 99 -7.11 -2.51 -12.14
C GLN A 99 -7.38 -2.87 -10.66
N THR A 100 -8.57 -3.36 -10.33
CA THR A 100 -8.89 -3.81 -8.96
C THR A 100 -7.97 -4.94 -8.50
N LEU A 101 -7.48 -5.78 -9.42
CA LEU A 101 -6.53 -6.86 -9.11
C LEU A 101 -5.12 -6.33 -8.84
N ALA A 102 -4.74 -5.23 -9.50
CA ALA A 102 -3.42 -4.63 -9.41
C ALA A 102 -3.25 -3.68 -8.22
N GLY A 103 -4.32 -3.03 -7.77
CA GLY A 103 -4.26 -1.97 -6.78
C GLY A 103 -3.37 -0.80 -7.25
N ARG A 104 -2.66 -0.16 -6.31
CA ARG A 104 -1.77 0.98 -6.58
C ARG A 104 -0.32 0.57 -6.86
N ASN A 105 -0.11 -0.58 -7.52
CA ASN A 105 1.23 -1.10 -7.82
C ASN A 105 1.46 -1.27 -9.34
N PRO A 106 2.34 -0.45 -9.95
CA PRO A 106 2.63 -0.51 -11.39
C PRO A 106 3.19 -1.86 -11.87
N ALA A 107 4.00 -2.54 -11.05
CA ALA A 107 4.59 -3.82 -11.42
C ALA A 107 3.54 -4.92 -11.48
N ILE A 108 2.60 -4.93 -10.53
CA ILE A 108 1.47 -5.86 -10.54
C ILE A 108 0.54 -5.53 -11.70
N ALA A 109 0.27 -4.24 -11.97
CA ALA A 109 -0.55 -3.80 -13.09
C ALA A 109 -0.06 -4.35 -14.44
N ARG A 110 1.23 -4.24 -14.74
CA ARG A 110 1.84 -4.85 -15.95
C ARG A 110 1.68 -6.37 -15.96
N LYS A 111 1.89 -7.02 -14.82
CA LYS A 111 1.76 -8.48 -14.69
C LYS A 111 0.34 -8.96 -14.93
N VAL A 112 -0.66 -8.23 -14.46
CA VAL A 112 -2.09 -8.52 -14.69
C VAL A 112 -2.41 -8.44 -16.18
N ILE A 113 -1.96 -7.40 -16.87
CA ILE A 113 -2.15 -7.27 -18.33
C ILE A 113 -1.46 -8.39 -19.10
N ARG A 114 -0.23 -8.77 -18.72
CA ARG A 114 0.47 -9.93 -19.31
C ARG A 114 -0.29 -11.24 -19.10
N ARG A 115 -0.87 -11.44 -17.92
CA ARG A 115 -1.69 -12.63 -17.61
C ARG A 115 -2.98 -12.65 -18.43
N GLU A 116 -3.63 -11.50 -18.59
CA GLU A 116 -4.83 -11.36 -19.42
C GLU A 116 -4.55 -11.78 -20.87
N ARG A 117 -3.42 -11.34 -21.45
CA ARG A 117 -3.01 -11.78 -22.79
C ARG A 117 -2.86 -13.30 -22.91
N LEU A 118 -2.38 -13.95 -21.86
CA LEU A 118 -2.18 -15.40 -21.81
C LEU A 118 -3.48 -16.18 -21.53
N GLY A 119 -4.63 -15.50 -21.38
CA GLY A 119 -5.90 -16.12 -21.02
C GLY A 119 -5.92 -16.67 -19.58
N MET A 120 -4.95 -16.28 -18.75
CA MET A 120 -4.88 -16.70 -17.35
C MET A 120 -5.69 -15.73 -16.50
N ASN A 121 -6.99 -15.98 -16.39
CA ASN A 121 -7.88 -15.21 -15.51
C ASN A 121 -7.53 -15.47 -14.03
N PRO A 122 -7.07 -14.47 -13.27
CA PRO A 122 -6.92 -14.62 -11.84
C PRO A 122 -8.30 -14.47 -11.21
N ASP A 123 -8.97 -15.57 -10.86
CA ASP A 123 -10.23 -15.55 -10.10
C ASP A 123 -10.07 -15.02 -8.66
N LYS A 124 -8.89 -14.53 -8.28
CA LYS A 124 -8.60 -14.04 -6.94
C LYS A 124 -7.95 -12.67 -7.01
N VAL A 125 -8.72 -11.67 -6.60
CA VAL A 125 -8.28 -10.32 -6.25
C VAL A 125 -7.16 -10.43 -5.22
N GLU A 126 -5.92 -10.17 -5.63
CA GLU A 126 -4.76 -10.25 -4.73
C GLU A 126 -4.77 -9.09 -3.72
N HIS A 127 -5.43 -7.98 -4.05
CA HIS A 127 -5.61 -6.81 -3.19
C HIS A 127 -7.02 -6.22 -3.33
N SER A 128 -7.98 -6.66 -2.52
CA SER A 128 -9.27 -5.94 -2.46
C SER A 128 -9.02 -4.57 -1.83
N GLN A 129 -9.21 -3.51 -2.61
CA GLN A 129 -9.27 -2.16 -2.07
C GLN A 129 -10.39 -2.12 -1.02
N TYR A 130 -10.00 -2.04 0.24
CA TYR A 130 -10.94 -2.02 1.36
C TYR A 130 -11.64 -0.67 1.36
N LEU A 131 -12.87 -0.63 0.83
CA LEU A 131 -13.73 0.53 1.00
C LEU A 131 -14.11 0.61 2.49
N ASP A 132 -13.66 1.64 3.19
CA ASP A 132 -13.99 1.80 4.60
C ASP A 132 -15.42 2.33 4.76
N ILE A 133 -16.38 1.40 4.90
CA ILE A 133 -17.81 1.70 5.10
C ILE A 133 -18.10 2.10 6.57
N SER A 134 -17.10 2.06 7.46
CA SER A 134 -17.28 2.36 8.89
C SER A 134 -17.96 3.71 9.17
N PRO A 135 -17.62 4.82 8.48
CA PRO A 135 -18.26 6.12 8.73
C PRO A 135 -19.77 6.11 8.48
N LEU A 136 -20.22 5.42 7.42
CA LEU A 136 -21.64 5.31 7.07
C LEU A 136 -22.42 4.53 8.13
N VAL A 137 -21.85 3.42 8.62
CA VAL A 137 -22.47 2.60 9.68
C VAL A 137 -22.57 3.39 11.00
N MET A 138 -21.56 4.19 11.33
CA MET A 138 -21.59 5.04 12.53
C MET A 138 -22.67 6.12 12.43
N ALA A 139 -22.82 6.76 11.28
CA ALA A 139 -23.86 7.76 11.04
C ALA A 139 -25.27 7.16 11.22
N ALA A 140 -25.52 5.98 10.66
CA ALA A 140 -26.80 5.28 10.82
C ALA A 140 -27.12 4.96 12.29
N LEU A 141 -26.14 4.49 13.06
CA LEU A 141 -26.31 4.23 14.50
C LEU A 141 -26.57 5.51 15.30
N ALA A 142 -25.93 6.63 14.93
CA ALA A 142 -26.17 7.93 15.56
C ALA A 142 -27.62 8.42 15.32
N CYS A 143 -28.13 8.27 14.09
CA CYS A 143 -29.54 8.59 13.79
C CYS A 143 -30.52 7.78 14.65
N LEU A 144 -30.28 6.48 14.82
CA LEU A 144 -31.11 5.63 15.69
C LEU A 144 -31.04 6.05 17.16
N ALA A 145 -29.86 6.47 17.63
CA ALA A 145 -29.69 7.01 18.98
C ALA A 145 -30.49 8.32 19.18
N ILE A 146 -30.49 9.21 18.18
CA ILE A 146 -31.27 10.45 18.21
C ILE A 146 -32.77 10.16 18.32
N VAL A 147 -33.30 9.21 17.52
CA VAL A 147 -34.72 8.81 17.59
C VAL A 147 -35.10 8.31 18.98
N ARG A 148 -34.21 7.54 19.63
CA ARG A 148 -34.40 7.09 21.02
C ARG A 148 -34.47 8.25 22.00
N PHE A 149 -33.60 9.26 21.87
CA PHE A 149 -33.62 10.45 22.73
C PHE A 149 -34.85 11.33 22.49
N ILE A 150 -35.32 11.46 21.25
CA ILE A 150 -36.57 12.16 20.93
C ILE A 150 -37.76 11.45 21.60
N GLY A 151 -37.81 10.12 21.55
CA GLY A 151 -38.84 9.34 22.25
C GLY A 151 -38.85 9.57 23.76
N MET A 152 -37.66 9.67 24.37
CA MET A 152 -37.53 10.01 25.79
C MET A 152 -38.01 11.43 26.08
N GLY A 153 -37.59 12.41 25.28
CA GLY A 153 -37.93 13.83 25.47
C GLY A 153 -39.40 14.17 25.20
N THR A 154 -40.07 13.41 24.33
CA THR A 154 -41.49 13.59 23.97
C THR A 154 -42.44 12.72 24.82
N GLY A 155 -41.91 11.90 25.73
CA GLY A 155 -42.70 10.93 26.50
C GLY A 155 -43.27 9.76 25.68
N ASN A 156 -42.90 9.65 24.39
CA ASN A 156 -43.34 8.57 23.51
C ASN A 156 -42.51 7.30 23.75
N LYS A 157 -43.06 6.42 24.59
CA LYS A 157 -42.46 5.11 24.92
C LYS A 157 -42.20 4.24 23.68
N GLY A 158 -43.06 4.33 22.66
CA GLY A 158 -42.91 3.57 21.42
C GLY A 158 -41.64 3.94 20.66
N LEU A 159 -41.40 5.25 20.45
CA LEU A 159 -40.19 5.73 19.77
C LEU A 159 -38.90 5.38 20.54
N TYR A 160 -38.94 5.48 21.87
CA TYR A 160 -37.82 5.12 22.74
C TYR A 160 -37.44 3.64 22.62
N ILE A 161 -38.45 2.76 22.65
CA ILE A 161 -38.25 1.31 22.56
C ILE A 161 -37.77 0.91 21.16
N VAL A 162 -38.42 1.41 20.11
CA VAL A 162 -38.07 1.08 18.72
C VAL A 162 -36.65 1.56 18.38
N GLY A 163 -36.30 2.80 18.75
CA GLY A 163 -34.94 3.32 18.54
C GLY A 163 -33.88 2.52 19.30
N GLY A 164 -34.18 2.09 20.54
CA GLY A 164 -33.29 1.24 21.34
C GLY A 164 -33.06 -0.16 20.76
N ILE A 165 -34.12 -0.83 20.32
CA ILE A 165 -34.05 -2.16 19.70
C ILE A 165 -33.28 -2.09 18.38
N ALA A 166 -33.59 -1.11 17.52
CA ALA A 166 -32.90 -0.92 16.25
C ALA A 166 -31.40 -0.66 16.43
N MET A 167 -31.02 0.12 17.46
CA MET A 167 -29.62 0.37 17.79
C MET A 167 -28.89 -0.89 18.26
N MET A 168 -29.50 -1.72 19.10
CA MET A 168 -28.91 -2.99 19.54
C MET A 168 -28.72 -3.98 18.38
N VAL A 169 -29.70 -4.07 17.49
CA VAL A 169 -29.60 -4.91 16.28
C VAL A 169 -28.47 -4.41 15.38
N GLY A 170 -28.39 -3.10 15.13
CA GLY A 170 -27.32 -2.49 14.33
C GLY A 170 -25.93 -2.71 14.91
N MET A 171 -25.75 -2.58 16.22
CA MET A 171 -24.48 -2.90 16.88
C MET A 171 -24.14 -4.38 16.77
N SER A 172 -25.10 -5.28 16.96
CA SER A 172 -24.90 -6.73 16.85
C SER A 172 -24.45 -7.14 15.44
N LEU A 173 -25.09 -6.59 14.41
CA LEU A 173 -24.71 -6.79 13.01
C LEU A 173 -23.30 -6.26 12.73
N LYS A 174 -22.94 -5.09 13.26
CA LYS A 174 -21.59 -4.53 13.15
C LYS A 174 -20.54 -5.44 13.79
N TYR A 175 -20.81 -5.98 14.99
CA TYR A 175 -19.89 -6.91 15.66
C TYR A 175 -19.70 -8.19 14.85
N LEU A 176 -20.78 -8.79 14.34
CA LEU A 176 -20.73 -9.97 13.47
C LEU A 176 -19.98 -9.70 12.16
N GLY A 177 -20.19 -8.53 11.55
CA GLY A 177 -19.46 -8.08 10.36
C GLY A 177 -17.95 -7.93 10.60
N ARG A 178 -17.56 -7.42 11.78
CA ARG A 178 -16.15 -7.29 12.17
C ARG A 178 -15.44 -8.65 12.31
N VAL A 179 -16.14 -9.68 12.79
CA VAL A 179 -15.58 -11.04 12.92
C VAL A 179 -15.27 -11.66 11.55
N ARG A 180 -16.07 -11.36 10.52
CA ARG A 180 -15.77 -11.78 9.14
C ARG A 180 -14.65 -10.98 8.50
N GLY A 181 -14.50 -9.69 8.82
CA GLY A 181 -13.45 -8.83 8.25
C GLY A 181 -12.06 -8.95 8.88
N SER A 182 -11.92 -9.54 10.08
CA SER A 182 -10.64 -9.62 10.81
C SER A 182 -9.70 -10.76 10.36
N ARG A 183 -10.16 -11.68 9.51
CA ARG A 183 -9.29 -12.74 8.97
C ARG A 183 -8.54 -12.24 7.73
N ARG A 184 -7.44 -11.51 7.97
CA ARG A 184 -6.14 -11.60 7.26
C ARG A 184 -5.30 -10.35 7.55
N LYS A 185 -4.60 -10.37 8.68
CA LYS A 185 -3.26 -9.75 8.75
C LYS A 185 -2.26 -10.84 8.42
N TYR A 186 -1.90 -10.97 7.14
CA TYR A 186 -0.64 -11.63 6.77
C TYR A 186 0.42 -10.53 6.65
N GLY A 187 1.50 -10.67 7.42
CA GLY A 187 2.58 -9.68 7.48
C GLY A 187 3.25 -9.54 8.85
N GLN A 188 3.47 -10.67 9.55
CA GLN A 188 4.69 -10.89 10.32
C GLN A 188 5.45 -12.02 9.62
#